data_AF-A0A9E5F1C6-F1
#
_entry.id   AF-A0A9E5F1C6-F1
#
_cell.length_a   1.000
_cell.length_b   1.000
_cell.length_c   1.000
_cell.angle_alpha   90.00
_cell.angle_beta   90.00
_cell.angle_gamma   90.00
#
_symmetry.space_group_name_H-M   'P 1'
#
loop_
_entity.id
_entity.type
_entity.pdbx_description
1 polymer ?
#
loop_
_entity_poly.entity_id
_entity_poly.type
_entity_poly.pdbx_seq_one_letter_code
_entity_poly.pdbx_strand_id
1 'polypeptide(L)'
;LADEGAFEEAFALMDERSLSSKFHKTIAAELLNQRDGIKLPGLLKLASSEWHPFRSKALSLLGALENPKHLGTFLSHMNGEQGAVSFSASQALGRLLKARPELVTAEVEQRLNQVLGAKDEKDLSRLHLRQNLPEELVARLNKKLLEDQKVEPGRLDAVLERATQAALDLQKKEGMGLMGVGQRALAIEYLIRSGHPEAVEKASQFLETAFPKGYIHNINAIQGVIQASREAGIELPAATLEKIQARLEKDGRMLWNSGNPEMRKGEDSNLIPYGGAAYITTAPDPGQLNETQKQILDRLSQMKGKPVPYFFDSKDKSQEKGPLLDPAPTSGRTVTAALASYLTAPEGKKPDSAERLLTAARTFSDHFSQTHEIPISSERTHDRTPGAQQMAAYYGFANDPNLARALTLLSHDPSLSAEKRKEAQDLATQFQTRLLSLTESDGRIRQRQVESYPNENQVHQLFTGLTLLRLNRQTASPQARLLQKAK
;
A
#
# COMPACT_ATOMS: atom_id res chain seq x y z
N LEU A 1 -8.87 26.84 -37.40
CA LEU A 1 -8.91 25.56 -36.68
C LEU A 1 -10.26 24.84 -36.79
N ALA A 2 -11.40 25.55 -36.94
CA ALA A 2 -12.70 24.94 -37.31
C ALA A 2 -12.75 24.41 -38.76
N ASP A 3 -11.81 24.85 -39.60
CA ASP A 3 -11.53 24.33 -40.93
C ASP A 3 -10.46 23.24 -40.85
N GLU A 4 -10.69 22.13 -41.57
CA GLU A 4 -9.84 20.94 -41.59
C GLU A 4 -8.48 21.25 -42.22
N GLY A 5 -8.44 22.11 -43.25
CA GLY A 5 -7.19 22.57 -43.87
C GLY A 5 -6.30 23.36 -42.91
N ALA A 6 -6.89 24.30 -42.14
CA ALA A 6 -6.16 25.08 -41.16
C ALA A 6 -5.65 24.25 -39.96
N PHE A 7 -6.35 23.17 -39.60
CA PHE A 7 -5.86 22.21 -38.61
C PHE A 7 -4.70 21.38 -39.15
N GLU A 8 -4.80 20.89 -40.38
CA GLU A 8 -3.75 20.10 -41.03
C GLU A 8 -2.46 20.93 -41.23
N GLU A 9 -2.58 22.19 -41.60
CA GLU A 9 -1.45 23.12 -41.73
C GLU A 9 -0.82 23.43 -40.37
N ALA A 10 -1.64 23.72 -39.34
CA ALA A 10 -1.15 23.91 -37.97
C ALA A 10 -0.50 22.62 -37.41
N PHE A 11 -1.05 21.45 -37.70
CA PHE A 11 -0.49 20.17 -37.28
C PHE A 11 0.82 19.86 -37.99
N ALA A 12 0.91 20.10 -39.30
CA ALA A 12 2.15 19.96 -40.05
C ALA A 12 3.26 20.87 -39.51
N LEU A 13 2.93 22.12 -39.19
CA LEU A 13 3.85 23.06 -38.54
C LEU A 13 4.31 22.58 -37.15
N MET A 14 3.50 21.80 -36.43
CA MET A 14 3.88 21.23 -35.13
C MET A 14 4.69 19.92 -35.22
N ASP A 15 4.66 19.25 -36.37
CA ASP A 15 5.43 18.01 -36.60
C ASP A 15 6.84 18.31 -37.14
N GLU A 16 7.09 19.55 -37.59
CA GLU A 16 8.42 20.04 -37.91
C GLU A 16 9.28 20.14 -36.64
N ARG A 17 10.16 19.15 -36.46
CA ARG A 17 11.11 18.98 -35.33
C ARG A 17 12.02 20.20 -35.04
N SER A 18 11.99 21.24 -35.86
CA SER A 18 12.88 22.42 -35.81
C SER A 18 12.33 23.60 -34.99
N LEU A 19 11.03 23.63 -34.68
CA LEU A 19 10.44 24.78 -33.97
C LEU A 19 10.60 24.66 -32.44
N SER A 20 11.08 25.72 -31.80
CA SER A 20 11.41 25.74 -30.37
C SER A 20 10.25 25.29 -29.47
N SER A 21 10.58 24.66 -28.33
CA SER A 21 9.61 24.08 -27.38
C SER A 21 8.58 25.07 -26.83
N LYS A 22 8.80 26.39 -26.95
CA LYS A 22 7.90 27.44 -26.48
C LYS A 22 6.76 27.72 -27.47
N PHE A 23 7.03 27.64 -28.77
CA PHE A 23 6.04 27.84 -29.83
C PHE A 23 5.04 26.67 -29.87
N HIS A 24 5.55 25.43 -29.83
CA HIS A 24 4.76 24.20 -29.70
C HIS A 24 3.82 24.25 -28.49
N LYS A 25 4.32 24.64 -27.31
CA LYS A 25 3.49 24.75 -26.09
C LYS A 25 2.36 25.77 -26.21
N THR A 26 2.58 26.85 -26.96
CA THR A 26 1.59 27.93 -27.12
C THR A 26 0.49 27.52 -28.09
N ILE A 27 0.84 26.99 -29.26
CA ILE A 27 -0.15 26.47 -30.24
C ILE A 27 -0.88 25.26 -29.66
N ALA A 28 -0.17 24.40 -28.93
CA ALA A 28 -0.78 23.31 -28.18
C ALA A 28 -1.80 23.80 -27.18
N ALA A 29 -1.43 24.71 -26.29
CA ALA A 29 -2.37 25.27 -25.31
C ALA A 29 -3.59 25.88 -26.00
N GLU A 30 -3.39 26.58 -27.12
CA GLU A 30 -4.48 27.23 -27.87
C GLU A 30 -5.42 26.21 -28.53
N LEU A 31 -4.89 25.21 -29.23
CA LEU A 31 -5.65 24.08 -29.78
C LEU A 31 -6.45 23.35 -28.69
N LEU A 32 -5.80 23.08 -27.56
CA LEU A 32 -6.35 22.30 -26.47
C LEU A 32 -7.37 23.06 -25.60
N ASN A 33 -7.43 24.39 -25.72
CA ASN A 33 -8.42 25.25 -25.10
C ASN A 33 -9.70 25.42 -25.95
N GLN A 34 -9.64 25.14 -27.25
CA GLN A 34 -10.80 25.22 -28.15
C GLN A 34 -11.56 23.88 -28.20
N ARG A 35 -12.33 23.59 -27.14
CA ARG A 35 -13.17 22.38 -27.03
C ARG A 35 -14.16 22.20 -28.20
N ASP A 36 -14.62 23.31 -28.78
CA ASP A 36 -15.64 23.35 -29.82
C ASP A 36 -15.05 23.48 -31.25
N GLY A 37 -13.72 23.63 -31.39
CA GLY A 37 -13.06 23.92 -32.67
C GLY A 37 -12.39 22.73 -33.35
N ILE A 38 -11.98 21.70 -32.60
CA ILE A 38 -11.26 20.53 -33.16
C ILE A 38 -12.26 19.44 -33.56
N LYS A 39 -12.32 19.12 -34.86
CA LYS A 39 -13.13 18.03 -35.39
C LYS A 39 -12.56 16.66 -35.01
N LEU A 40 -13.43 15.65 -35.00
CA LEU A 40 -13.10 14.28 -34.60
C LEU A 40 -11.88 13.66 -35.33
N PRO A 41 -11.71 13.81 -36.67
CA PRO A 41 -10.53 13.31 -37.36
C PRO A 41 -9.22 13.91 -36.83
N GLY A 42 -9.23 15.22 -36.54
CA GLY A 42 -8.09 15.92 -35.96
C GLY A 42 -7.70 15.40 -34.57
N LEU A 43 -8.69 15.10 -33.71
CA LEU A 43 -8.43 14.50 -32.40
C LEU A 43 -7.82 13.10 -32.50
N LEU A 44 -8.28 12.27 -33.43
CA LEU A 44 -7.71 10.94 -33.65
C LEU A 44 -6.26 11.02 -34.17
N LYS A 45 -5.97 12.00 -35.02
CA LYS A 45 -4.60 12.28 -35.47
C LYS A 45 -3.69 12.70 -34.29
N LEU A 46 -4.17 13.59 -33.42
CA LEU A 46 -3.43 14.00 -32.21
C LEU A 46 -3.20 12.83 -31.23
N ALA A 47 -4.14 11.89 -31.13
CA ALA A 47 -3.99 10.70 -30.26
C ALA A 47 -2.83 9.78 -30.72
N SER A 48 -2.48 9.83 -32.01
CA SER A 48 -1.36 9.11 -32.61
C SER A 48 -0.07 9.93 -32.73
N SER A 49 -0.06 11.19 -32.29
CA SER A 49 1.12 12.08 -32.36
C SER A 49 2.32 11.52 -31.60
N GLU A 50 3.54 11.73 -32.08
CA GLU A 50 4.74 11.35 -31.31
C GLU A 50 4.87 12.17 -30.00
N TRP A 51 4.39 13.41 -29.99
CA TRP A 51 4.46 14.27 -28.80
C TRP A 51 3.43 13.90 -27.73
N HIS A 52 3.90 13.50 -26.54
CA HIS A 52 3.07 12.97 -25.45
C HIS A 52 1.99 13.95 -24.93
N PRO A 53 2.24 15.27 -24.79
CA PRO A 53 1.22 16.22 -24.37
C PRO A 53 -0.01 16.26 -25.30
N PHE A 54 0.20 16.18 -26.62
CA PHE A 54 -0.91 16.08 -27.58
C PHE A 54 -1.69 14.81 -27.41
N ARG A 55 -1.00 13.67 -27.35
CA ARG A 55 -1.66 12.38 -27.15
C ARG A 55 -2.52 12.37 -25.89
N SER A 56 -1.95 12.77 -24.77
CA SER A 56 -2.64 12.77 -23.48
C SER A 56 -3.90 13.63 -23.50
N LYS A 57 -3.82 14.85 -24.03
CA LYS A 57 -4.99 15.74 -24.07
C LYS A 57 -6.02 15.31 -25.11
N ALA A 58 -5.60 14.81 -26.27
CA ALA A 58 -6.52 14.26 -27.27
C ALA A 58 -7.33 13.08 -26.70
N LEU A 59 -6.68 12.16 -25.99
CA LEU A 59 -7.35 11.04 -25.29
C LEU A 59 -8.35 11.55 -24.24
N SER A 60 -7.98 12.58 -23.48
CA SER A 60 -8.87 13.21 -22.50
C SER A 60 -10.13 13.81 -23.16
N LEU A 61 -9.97 14.52 -24.28
CA LEU A 61 -11.07 15.11 -25.05
C LEU A 61 -11.96 14.03 -25.69
N LEU A 62 -11.36 13.01 -26.32
CA LEU A 62 -12.09 11.86 -26.86
C LEU A 62 -12.88 11.12 -25.77
N GLY A 63 -12.31 10.98 -24.58
CA GLY A 63 -12.96 10.36 -23.43
C GLY A 63 -14.20 11.11 -22.96
N ALA A 64 -14.26 12.44 -23.14
CA ALA A 64 -15.43 13.24 -22.79
C ALA A 64 -16.63 13.04 -23.75
N LEU A 65 -16.40 12.41 -24.92
CA LEU A 65 -17.45 12.11 -25.90
C LEU A 65 -18.16 10.77 -25.63
N GLU A 66 -17.56 9.89 -24.82
CA GLU A 66 -18.11 8.57 -24.45
C GLU A 66 -18.61 7.75 -25.67
N ASN A 67 -17.90 7.90 -26.80
CA ASN A 67 -18.26 7.27 -28.08
C ASN A 67 -17.56 5.89 -28.23
N PRO A 68 -18.32 4.79 -28.42
CA PRO A 68 -17.77 3.44 -28.55
C PRO A 68 -16.74 3.27 -29.66
N LYS A 69 -16.80 4.09 -30.71
CA LYS A 69 -15.85 4.04 -31.83
C LYS A 69 -14.40 4.28 -31.40
N HIS A 70 -14.16 4.84 -30.21
CA HIS A 70 -12.83 5.12 -29.68
C HIS A 70 -12.29 4.06 -28.71
N LEU A 71 -13.05 2.99 -28.44
CA LEU A 71 -12.64 1.92 -27.54
C LEU A 71 -11.25 1.37 -27.91
N GLY A 72 -11.02 1.08 -29.18
CA GLY A 72 -9.73 0.59 -29.68
C GLY A 72 -8.57 1.54 -29.42
N THR A 73 -8.81 2.85 -29.56
CA THR A 73 -7.83 3.91 -29.27
C THR A 73 -7.49 3.95 -27.78
N PHE A 74 -8.46 3.87 -26.88
CA PHE A 74 -8.15 3.88 -25.45
C PHE A 74 -7.37 2.63 -25.03
N LEU A 75 -7.75 1.47 -25.56
CA LEU A 75 -7.08 0.20 -25.30
C LEU A 75 -5.64 0.15 -25.83
N SER A 76 -5.29 0.87 -26.90
CA SER A 76 -3.91 0.95 -27.40
C SER A 76 -3.00 1.83 -26.55
N HIS A 77 -3.56 2.83 -25.86
CA HIS A 77 -2.78 3.79 -25.09
C HIS A 77 -2.77 3.53 -23.57
N MET A 78 -3.65 2.68 -23.05
CA MET A 78 -3.72 2.39 -21.60
C MET A 78 -2.45 1.77 -21.01
N ASN A 79 -1.59 1.15 -21.83
CA ASN A 79 -0.32 0.56 -21.42
C ASN A 79 0.91 1.20 -22.11
N GLY A 80 0.82 2.50 -22.42
CA GLY A 80 1.92 3.27 -23.00
C GLY A 80 3.06 3.53 -22.01
N GLU A 81 4.23 3.90 -22.53
CA GLU A 81 5.46 4.20 -21.75
C GLU A 81 5.37 5.52 -20.97
N GLN A 82 4.41 6.38 -21.29
CA GLN A 82 4.34 7.75 -20.79
C GLN A 82 3.15 7.92 -19.85
N GLY A 83 3.45 8.24 -18.59
CA GLY A 83 2.47 8.26 -17.50
C GLY A 83 1.24 9.12 -17.79
N ALA A 84 1.43 10.31 -18.37
CA ALA A 84 0.31 11.21 -18.71
C ALA A 84 -0.59 10.66 -19.83
N VAL A 85 -0.03 9.90 -20.78
CA VAL A 85 -0.80 9.30 -21.88
C VAL A 85 -1.61 8.12 -21.36
N SER A 86 -0.98 7.23 -20.59
CA SER A 86 -1.68 6.07 -20.01
C SER A 86 -2.75 6.49 -18.99
N PHE A 87 -2.50 7.57 -18.23
CA PHE A 87 -3.50 8.17 -17.35
C PHE A 87 -4.76 8.60 -18.12
N SER A 88 -4.60 9.45 -19.14
CA SER A 88 -5.72 9.96 -19.93
C SER A 88 -6.46 8.85 -20.67
N ALA A 89 -5.74 7.87 -21.22
CA ALA A 89 -6.34 6.70 -21.85
C ALA A 89 -7.17 5.88 -20.85
N SER A 90 -6.60 5.60 -19.66
CA SER A 90 -7.28 4.83 -18.61
C SER A 90 -8.51 5.56 -18.09
N GLN A 91 -8.43 6.88 -17.89
CA GLN A 91 -9.56 7.71 -17.50
C GLN A 91 -10.68 7.70 -18.55
N ALA A 92 -10.32 7.89 -19.82
CA ALA A 92 -11.27 7.84 -20.93
C ALA A 92 -11.95 6.47 -21.05
N LEU A 93 -11.15 5.39 -20.96
CA LEU A 93 -11.65 4.02 -20.97
C LEU A 93 -12.60 3.74 -19.81
N GLY A 94 -12.21 4.17 -18.61
CA GLY A 94 -13.01 4.04 -17.40
C GLY A 94 -14.39 4.70 -17.51
N ARG A 95 -14.42 5.95 -17.98
CA ARG A 95 -15.67 6.68 -18.26
C ARG A 95 -16.52 5.95 -19.29
N LEU A 96 -15.92 5.54 -20.41
CA LEU A 96 -16.62 4.82 -21.47
C LEU A 96 -17.25 3.51 -20.97
N LEU A 97 -16.50 2.68 -20.25
CA LEU A 97 -16.99 1.39 -19.75
C LEU A 97 -18.00 1.54 -18.62
N LYS A 98 -17.96 2.64 -17.87
CA LYS A 98 -19.00 2.98 -16.89
C LYS A 98 -20.30 3.42 -17.58
N ALA A 99 -20.21 4.26 -18.60
CA ALA A 99 -21.36 4.74 -19.36
C ALA A 99 -21.97 3.63 -20.24
N ARG A 100 -21.13 2.69 -20.71
CA ARG A 100 -21.51 1.61 -21.64
C ARG A 100 -20.94 0.26 -21.20
N PRO A 101 -21.49 -0.36 -20.14
CA PRO A 101 -21.03 -1.65 -19.62
C PRO A 101 -21.06 -2.79 -20.65
N GLU A 102 -21.92 -2.70 -21.68
CA GLU A 102 -22.03 -3.67 -22.76
C GLU A 102 -20.76 -3.78 -23.63
N LEU A 103 -19.87 -2.79 -23.56
CA LEU A 103 -18.57 -2.81 -24.25
C LEU A 103 -17.53 -3.69 -23.57
N VAL A 104 -17.80 -4.18 -22.36
CA VAL A 104 -16.93 -5.13 -21.65
C VAL A 104 -17.13 -6.53 -22.22
N THR A 105 -16.59 -6.76 -23.42
CA THR A 105 -16.57 -8.08 -24.07
C THR A 105 -15.45 -8.96 -23.52
N ALA A 106 -15.48 -10.26 -23.80
CA ALA A 106 -14.42 -11.18 -23.39
C ALA A 106 -13.03 -10.77 -23.93
N GLU A 107 -12.97 -10.19 -25.13
CA GLU A 107 -11.73 -9.67 -25.72
C GLU A 107 -11.20 -8.46 -24.94
N VAL A 108 -12.08 -7.52 -24.59
CA VAL A 108 -11.70 -6.35 -23.77
C VAL A 108 -11.20 -6.81 -22.42
N GLU A 109 -11.90 -7.72 -21.75
CA GLU A 109 -11.44 -8.28 -20.47
C GLU A 109 -10.11 -9.00 -20.58
N GLN A 110 -9.90 -9.78 -21.64
CA GLN A 110 -8.63 -10.47 -21.87
C GLN A 110 -7.49 -9.46 -21.98
N ARG A 111 -7.69 -8.37 -22.75
CA ARG A 111 -6.70 -7.32 -22.92
C ARG A 111 -6.43 -6.55 -21.63
N LEU A 112 -7.48 -6.25 -20.85
CA LEU A 112 -7.34 -5.63 -19.53
C LEU A 112 -6.56 -6.54 -18.57
N ASN A 113 -6.89 -7.83 -18.51
CA ASN A 113 -6.14 -8.80 -17.71
C ASN A 113 -4.67 -8.90 -18.13
N GLN A 114 -4.39 -8.89 -19.44
CA GLN A 114 -3.02 -8.93 -19.94
C GLN A 114 -2.21 -7.73 -19.45
N VAL A 115 -2.80 -6.52 -19.45
CA VAL A 115 -2.12 -5.32 -18.95
C VAL A 115 -1.98 -5.35 -17.43
N LEU A 116 -3.06 -5.67 -16.71
CA LEU A 116 -3.08 -5.67 -15.24
C LEU A 116 -2.22 -6.78 -14.64
N GLY A 117 -2.09 -7.92 -15.31
CA GLY A 117 -1.24 -9.04 -14.89
C GLY A 117 0.19 -8.97 -15.41
N ALA A 118 0.54 -7.96 -16.21
CA ALA A 118 1.88 -7.82 -16.77
C ALA A 118 2.92 -7.63 -15.66
N LYS A 119 4.03 -8.35 -15.78
CA LYS A 119 5.15 -8.38 -14.84
C LYS A 119 6.31 -7.49 -15.32
N ASP A 120 6.01 -6.29 -15.81
CA ASP A 120 6.98 -5.33 -16.38
C ASP A 120 7.08 -4.02 -15.57
N GLU A 121 7.85 -3.04 -16.04
CA GLU A 121 8.07 -1.76 -15.33
C GLU A 121 6.89 -0.76 -15.44
N LYS A 122 5.76 -1.16 -16.05
CA LYS A 122 4.61 -0.28 -16.32
C LYS A 122 3.59 -0.22 -15.17
N ASP A 123 4.07 -0.25 -13.94
CA ASP A 123 3.25 -0.19 -12.71
C ASP A 123 2.31 1.03 -12.70
N LEU A 124 2.78 2.18 -13.19
CA LEU A 124 2.00 3.42 -13.24
C LEU A 124 0.76 3.28 -14.13
N SER A 125 0.93 2.67 -15.31
CA SER A 125 -0.16 2.45 -16.27
C SER A 125 -1.19 1.47 -15.71
N ARG A 126 -0.75 0.39 -15.03
CA ARG A 126 -1.65 -0.53 -14.32
C ARG A 126 -2.42 0.16 -13.20
N LEU A 127 -1.74 1.02 -12.43
CA LEU A 127 -2.36 1.78 -11.35
C LEU A 127 -3.44 2.72 -11.90
N HIS A 128 -3.12 3.49 -12.95
CA HIS A 128 -4.09 4.36 -13.63
C HIS A 128 -5.30 3.57 -14.14
N LEU A 129 -5.07 2.40 -14.73
CA LEU A 129 -6.13 1.55 -15.24
C LEU A 129 -7.08 1.12 -14.12
N ARG A 130 -6.56 0.55 -13.02
CA ARG A 130 -7.40 0.14 -11.88
C ARG A 130 -8.17 1.29 -11.23
N GLN A 131 -7.62 2.50 -11.26
CA GLN A 131 -8.25 3.68 -10.65
C GLN A 131 -9.37 4.30 -11.46
N ASN A 132 -9.49 3.94 -12.72
CA ASN A 132 -10.48 4.54 -13.60
C ASN A 132 -11.51 3.53 -14.09
N LEU A 133 -11.20 2.24 -14.13
CA LEU A 133 -12.16 1.20 -14.46
C LEU A 133 -13.33 1.13 -13.45
N PRO A 134 -14.53 0.69 -13.88
CA PRO A 134 -15.62 0.38 -12.97
C PRO A 134 -15.21 -0.59 -11.86
N GLU A 135 -15.63 -0.33 -10.61
CA GLU A 135 -15.21 -1.09 -9.42
C GLU A 135 -15.50 -2.58 -9.54
N GLU A 136 -16.72 -2.94 -9.97
CA GLU A 136 -17.11 -4.34 -10.18
C GLU A 136 -16.24 -5.05 -11.23
N LEU A 137 -15.83 -4.33 -12.28
CA LEU A 137 -14.94 -4.86 -13.31
C LEU A 137 -13.54 -5.09 -12.74
N VAL A 138 -13.00 -4.13 -11.97
CA VAL A 138 -11.70 -4.29 -11.31
C VAL A 138 -11.72 -5.48 -10.35
N ALA A 139 -12.77 -5.63 -9.56
CA ALA A 139 -12.93 -6.77 -8.65
C ALA A 139 -12.93 -8.11 -9.41
N ARG A 140 -13.69 -8.19 -10.52
CA ARG A 140 -13.73 -9.38 -11.39
C ARG A 140 -12.37 -9.70 -12.01
N LEU A 141 -11.68 -8.70 -12.56
CA LEU A 141 -10.35 -8.86 -13.17
C LEU A 141 -9.31 -9.28 -12.12
N ASN A 142 -9.31 -8.65 -10.94
CA ASN A 142 -8.39 -9.00 -9.85
C ASN A 142 -8.62 -10.43 -9.34
N LYS A 143 -9.89 -10.87 -9.26
CA LYS A 143 -10.22 -12.25 -8.91
C LYS A 143 -9.63 -13.23 -9.94
N LYS A 144 -9.84 -12.97 -11.23
CA LYS A 144 -9.29 -13.80 -12.31
C LYS A 144 -7.77 -13.84 -12.30
N LEU A 145 -7.11 -12.68 -12.18
CA LEU A 145 -5.66 -12.61 -12.05
C LEU A 145 -5.14 -13.43 -10.87
N LEU A 146 -5.87 -13.43 -9.75
CA LEU A 146 -5.51 -14.21 -8.58
C LEU A 146 -5.70 -15.72 -8.79
N GLU A 147 -6.77 -16.13 -9.48
CA GLU A 147 -7.03 -17.53 -9.85
C GLU A 147 -5.97 -18.06 -10.84
N ASP A 148 -5.50 -17.20 -11.75
CA ASP A 148 -4.45 -17.52 -12.73
C ASP A 148 -3.05 -17.56 -12.09
N GLN A 149 -2.86 -16.95 -10.92
CA GLN A 149 -1.61 -16.97 -10.16
C GLN A 149 -1.38 -18.32 -9.48
N LYS A 150 -0.74 -19.24 -10.21
CA LYS A 150 -0.17 -20.44 -9.59
C LYS A 150 1.05 -20.05 -8.75
N VAL A 151 0.97 -20.22 -7.43
CA VAL A 151 2.13 -20.11 -6.55
C VAL A 151 3.06 -21.28 -6.85
N GLU A 152 4.27 -20.98 -7.31
CA GLU A 152 5.29 -21.99 -7.57
C GLU A 152 5.62 -22.76 -6.27
N PRO A 153 5.69 -24.10 -6.31
CA PRO A 153 6.15 -24.88 -5.15
C PRO A 153 7.53 -24.39 -4.67
N GLY A 154 7.72 -24.28 -3.34
CA GLY A 154 8.97 -23.81 -2.74
C GLY A 154 9.15 -22.29 -2.73
N ARG A 155 8.25 -21.53 -3.35
CA ARG A 155 8.35 -20.07 -3.41
C ARG A 155 8.24 -19.39 -2.06
N LEU A 156 7.36 -19.88 -1.20
CA LEU A 156 7.25 -19.41 0.18
C LEU A 156 8.58 -19.58 0.91
N ASP A 157 9.20 -20.76 0.80
CA ASP A 157 10.47 -21.07 1.45
C ASP A 157 11.58 -20.14 0.96
N ALA A 158 11.67 -19.89 -0.34
CA ALA A 158 12.63 -18.95 -0.91
C ALA A 158 12.45 -17.52 -0.35
N VAL A 159 11.20 -17.04 -0.21
CA VAL A 159 10.93 -15.72 0.37
C VAL A 159 11.35 -15.64 1.84
N LEU A 160 11.11 -16.69 2.61
CA LEU A 160 11.50 -16.78 4.02
C LEU A 160 13.02 -16.90 4.18
N GLU A 161 13.71 -17.60 3.29
CA GLU A 161 15.18 -17.66 3.26
C GLU A 161 15.76 -16.27 3.00
N ARG A 162 15.25 -15.56 1.98
CA ARG A 162 15.67 -14.18 1.67
C ARG A 162 15.39 -13.20 2.81
N ALA A 163 14.25 -13.32 3.48
CA ALA A 163 13.93 -12.49 4.64
C ALA A 163 14.86 -12.79 5.83
N THR A 164 15.25 -14.06 6.03
CA THR A 164 16.26 -14.44 7.02
C THR A 164 17.61 -13.80 6.72
N GLN A 165 18.07 -13.90 5.48
CA GLN A 165 19.34 -13.26 5.07
C GLN A 165 19.30 -11.74 5.26
N ALA A 166 18.19 -11.10 4.85
CA ALA A 166 18.00 -9.66 5.05
C ALA A 166 18.03 -9.26 6.53
N ALA A 167 17.44 -10.08 7.41
CA ALA A 167 17.47 -9.85 8.85
C ALA A 167 18.89 -9.90 9.39
N LEU A 168 19.65 -10.95 9.04
CA LEU A 168 21.03 -11.14 9.48
C LEU A 168 21.95 -10.03 8.97
N ASP A 169 21.79 -9.60 7.72
CA ASP A 169 22.58 -8.51 7.15
C ASP A 169 22.31 -7.17 7.83
N LEU A 170 21.04 -6.89 8.18
CA LEU A 170 20.69 -5.67 8.92
C LEU A 170 21.23 -5.66 10.35
N GLN A 171 21.51 -6.82 10.95
CA GLN A 171 22.16 -6.89 12.26
C GLN A 171 23.65 -6.57 12.22
N LYS A 172 24.33 -6.81 11.09
CA LYS A 172 25.78 -6.57 10.94
C LYS A 172 26.15 -5.10 10.71
N LYS A 173 25.20 -4.26 10.30
CA LYS A 173 25.46 -2.87 9.92
C LYS A 173 25.50 -1.96 11.16
N GLU A 174 26.69 -1.47 11.51
CA GLU A 174 26.87 -0.40 12.49
C GLU A 174 26.54 0.98 11.86
N GLY A 175 26.02 1.93 12.66
CA GLY A 175 25.91 3.33 12.25
C GLY A 175 24.78 3.71 11.28
N MET A 176 23.69 2.93 11.19
CA MET A 176 22.57 3.26 10.31
C MET A 176 21.90 4.61 10.68
N GLY A 177 21.50 5.39 9.67
CA GLY A 177 20.87 6.72 9.78
C GLY A 177 19.55 6.77 10.57
N LEU A 178 18.67 7.74 10.29
CA LEU A 178 17.48 8.04 11.11
C LEU A 178 16.56 6.83 11.43
N MET A 179 16.55 5.79 10.59
CA MET A 179 15.74 4.56 10.74
C MET A 179 16.46 3.36 11.43
N GLY A 180 17.73 3.52 11.81
CA GLY A 180 18.60 2.40 12.17
C GLY A 180 18.13 1.52 13.35
N VAL A 181 17.33 2.06 14.28
CA VAL A 181 16.80 1.28 15.41
C VAL A 181 15.59 0.45 15.00
N GLY A 182 14.65 1.04 14.26
CA GLY A 182 13.43 0.36 13.81
C GLY A 182 13.71 -0.78 12.84
N GLN A 183 14.67 -0.61 11.92
CA GLN A 183 15.08 -1.67 11.00
C GLN A 183 15.70 -2.86 11.73
N ARG A 184 16.56 -2.60 12.74
CA ARG A 184 17.14 -3.65 13.58
C ARG A 184 16.10 -4.35 14.44
N ALA A 185 15.16 -3.60 15.01
CA ALA A 185 14.02 -4.17 15.73
C ALA A 185 13.18 -5.09 14.83
N LEU A 186 12.86 -4.65 13.61
CA LEU A 186 12.11 -5.46 12.65
C LEU A 186 12.84 -6.75 12.27
N ALA A 187 14.15 -6.67 12.04
CA ALA A 187 14.99 -7.83 11.77
C ALA A 187 14.97 -8.82 12.94
N ILE A 188 15.07 -8.33 14.19
CA ILE A 188 15.00 -9.17 15.38
C ILE A 188 13.62 -9.78 15.56
N GLU A 189 12.54 -9.00 15.38
CA GLU A 189 11.17 -9.52 15.40
C GLU A 189 11.03 -10.68 14.41
N TYR A 190 11.55 -10.51 13.19
CA TYR A 190 11.53 -11.55 12.18
C TYR A 190 12.28 -12.82 12.65
N LEU A 191 13.51 -12.67 13.13
CA LEU A 191 14.32 -13.80 13.61
C LEU A 191 13.64 -14.55 14.77
N ILE A 192 13.00 -13.85 15.71
CA ILE A 192 12.22 -14.48 16.78
C ILE A 192 11.04 -15.27 16.19
N ARG A 193 10.28 -14.66 15.28
CA ARG A 193 9.08 -15.29 14.71
C ARG A 193 9.40 -16.46 13.79
N SER A 194 10.56 -16.45 13.13
CA SER A 194 11.04 -17.56 12.31
C SER A 194 11.66 -18.69 13.14
N GLY A 195 11.85 -18.50 14.46
CA GLY A 195 12.51 -19.47 15.33
C GLY A 195 14.01 -19.59 15.08
N HIS A 196 14.67 -18.51 14.62
CA HIS A 196 16.09 -18.53 14.35
C HIS A 196 16.90 -18.72 15.66
N PRO A 197 17.94 -19.59 15.69
CA PRO A 197 18.67 -19.90 16.94
C PRO A 197 19.27 -18.69 17.65
N GLU A 198 19.81 -17.73 16.90
CA GLU A 198 20.41 -16.51 17.47
C GLU A 198 19.39 -15.47 17.96
N ALA A 199 18.09 -15.70 17.80
CA ALA A 199 17.08 -14.68 18.08
C ALA A 199 17.04 -14.23 19.54
N VAL A 200 17.22 -15.17 20.49
CA VAL A 200 17.18 -14.90 21.95
C VAL A 200 18.29 -13.94 22.35
N GLU A 201 19.53 -14.27 21.99
CA GLU A 201 20.70 -13.47 22.33
C GLU A 201 20.61 -12.06 21.71
N LYS A 202 20.27 -11.99 20.41
CA LYS A 202 20.14 -10.70 19.72
C LYS A 202 19.02 -9.84 20.28
N ALA A 203 17.90 -10.43 20.69
CA ALA A 203 16.79 -9.69 21.28
C ALA A 203 17.20 -9.01 22.59
N SER A 204 17.84 -9.75 23.50
CA SER A 204 18.31 -9.19 24.77
C SER A 204 19.34 -8.07 24.57
N GLN A 205 20.38 -8.32 23.76
CA GLN A 205 21.42 -7.31 23.44
C GLN A 205 20.84 -6.04 22.81
N PHE A 206 19.90 -6.21 21.87
CA PHE A 206 19.25 -5.08 21.23
C PHE A 206 18.42 -4.28 22.21
N LEU A 207 17.59 -4.93 23.02
CA LEU A 207 16.69 -4.27 23.97
C LEU A 207 17.46 -3.47 25.04
N GLU A 208 18.65 -3.93 25.45
CA GLU A 208 19.53 -3.18 26.37
C GLU A 208 20.06 -1.87 25.78
N THR A 209 20.28 -1.84 24.47
CA THR A 209 20.90 -0.73 23.74
C THR A 209 19.91 0.09 22.89
N ALA A 210 18.66 -0.38 22.76
CA ALA A 210 17.64 0.22 21.92
C ALA A 210 17.30 1.64 22.40
N PHE A 211 17.68 2.63 21.60
CA PHE A 211 17.37 4.03 21.83
C PHE A 211 16.41 4.56 20.77
N PRO A 212 15.07 4.43 20.93
CA PRO A 212 14.13 5.12 20.04
C PRO A 212 14.42 6.62 20.08
N LYS A 213 14.97 7.16 18.98
CA LYS A 213 15.24 8.60 18.81
C LYS A 213 13.94 9.34 18.47
N GLY A 214 12.90 9.22 19.30
CA GLY A 214 11.66 9.99 19.18
C GLY A 214 10.77 9.72 17.96
N TYR A 215 10.94 8.60 17.24
CA TYR A 215 10.08 8.25 16.11
C TYR A 215 9.13 7.09 16.43
N ILE A 216 7.85 7.23 16.05
CA ILE A 216 6.79 6.26 16.35
C ILE A 216 7.07 4.86 15.77
N HIS A 217 7.65 4.77 14.57
CA HIS A 217 7.96 3.47 13.97
C HIS A 217 9.01 2.68 14.77
N ASN A 218 9.94 3.38 15.44
CA ASN A 218 10.92 2.72 16.32
C ASN A 218 10.24 2.14 17.56
N ILE A 219 9.30 2.88 18.14
CA ILE A 219 8.50 2.42 19.31
C ILE A 219 7.72 1.17 18.93
N ASN A 220 6.99 1.21 17.82
CA ASN A 220 6.19 0.09 17.35
C ASN A 220 7.04 -1.15 17.05
N ALA A 221 8.21 -0.97 16.42
CA ALA A 221 9.10 -2.08 16.12
C ALA A 221 9.70 -2.70 17.40
N ILE A 222 10.09 -1.88 18.40
CA ILE A 222 10.57 -2.39 19.70
C ILE A 222 9.46 -3.16 20.43
N GLN A 223 8.24 -2.64 20.42
CA GLN A 223 7.09 -3.36 20.95
C GLN A 223 6.85 -4.69 20.22
N GLY A 224 7.03 -4.72 18.90
CA GLY A 224 6.99 -5.92 18.07
C GLY A 224 7.99 -6.99 18.52
N VAL A 225 9.23 -6.59 18.86
CA VAL A 225 10.24 -7.49 19.45
C VAL A 225 9.76 -8.07 20.78
N ILE A 226 9.32 -7.22 21.72
CA ILE A 226 8.84 -7.67 23.04
C ILE A 226 7.67 -8.64 22.89
N GLN A 227 6.72 -8.30 22.02
CA GLN A 227 5.56 -9.13 21.74
C GLN A 227 5.97 -10.48 21.15
N ALA A 228 6.85 -10.48 20.14
CA ALA A 228 7.35 -11.69 19.51
C ALA A 228 8.09 -12.58 20.52
N SER A 229 8.92 -12.00 21.39
CA SER A 229 9.61 -12.72 22.46
C SER A 229 8.61 -13.40 23.40
N ARG A 230 7.59 -12.68 23.87
CA ARG A 230 6.52 -13.25 24.72
C ARG A 230 5.80 -14.40 24.03
N GLU A 231 5.39 -14.22 22.78
CA GLU A 231 4.69 -15.24 21.98
C GLU A 231 5.57 -16.48 21.73
N ALA A 232 6.89 -16.31 21.66
CA ALA A 232 7.86 -17.39 21.49
C ALA A 232 8.25 -18.07 22.82
N GLY A 233 7.81 -17.55 23.96
CA GLY A 233 8.23 -18.03 25.28
C GLY A 233 9.68 -17.68 25.63
N ILE A 234 10.23 -16.62 25.03
CA ILE A 234 11.57 -16.11 25.34
C ILE A 234 11.46 -15.22 26.57
N GLU A 235 12.13 -15.63 27.65
CA GLU A 235 12.21 -14.84 28.87
C GLU A 235 13.18 -13.67 28.69
N LEU A 236 12.64 -12.46 28.71
CA LEU A 236 13.43 -11.24 28.72
C LEU A 236 13.68 -10.79 30.16
N PRO A 237 14.87 -10.27 30.52
CA PRO A 237 15.15 -9.84 31.89
C PRO A 237 14.14 -8.78 32.37
N ALA A 238 13.58 -8.97 33.56
CA ALA A 238 12.54 -8.09 34.10
C ALA A 238 13.00 -6.62 34.21
N ALA A 239 14.23 -6.38 34.66
CA ALA A 239 14.82 -5.04 34.74
C ALA A 239 14.95 -4.37 33.37
N THR A 240 15.27 -5.14 32.33
CA THR A 240 15.34 -4.66 30.94
C THR A 240 13.95 -4.29 30.43
N LEU A 241 12.95 -5.15 30.67
CA LEU A 241 11.56 -4.89 30.31
C LEU A 241 11.01 -3.63 30.99
N GLU A 242 11.23 -3.47 32.29
CA GLU A 242 10.77 -2.30 33.05
C GLU A 242 11.37 -1.00 32.49
N LYS A 243 12.69 -0.97 32.29
CA LYS A 243 13.39 0.18 31.71
C LYS A 243 12.85 0.55 30.33
N ILE A 244 12.60 -0.45 29.48
CA ILE A 244 12.10 -0.23 28.12
C ILE A 244 10.64 0.22 28.15
N GLN A 245 9.79 -0.38 28.98
CA GLN A 245 8.39 -0.01 29.11
C GLN A 245 8.24 1.44 29.60
N ALA A 246 8.97 1.83 30.65
CA ALA A 246 8.97 3.20 31.16
C ALA A 246 9.36 4.21 30.06
N ARG A 247 10.30 3.80 29.22
CA ARG A 247 10.73 4.60 28.09
C ARG A 247 9.72 4.66 26.95
N LEU A 248 9.18 3.52 26.54
CA LEU A 248 8.15 3.47 25.49
C LEU A 248 6.93 4.30 25.90
N GLU A 249 6.57 4.32 27.17
CA GLU A 249 5.54 5.21 27.71
C GLU A 249 5.96 6.68 27.62
N LYS A 250 7.17 7.04 28.04
CA LYS A 250 7.68 8.42 27.92
C LYS A 250 7.67 8.91 26.47
N ASP A 251 8.22 8.12 25.55
CA ASP A 251 8.35 8.48 24.14
C ASP A 251 6.98 8.46 23.44
N GLY A 252 6.13 7.48 23.78
CA GLY A 252 4.73 7.40 23.32
C GLY A 252 3.92 8.62 23.77
N ARG A 253 4.07 9.03 25.03
CA ARG A 253 3.43 10.23 25.59
C ARG A 253 3.93 11.51 24.92
N MET A 254 5.24 11.63 24.71
CA MET A 254 5.83 12.77 24.00
C MET A 254 5.24 12.88 22.58
N LEU A 255 5.14 11.76 21.86
CA LEU A 255 4.54 11.73 20.52
C LEU A 255 3.05 12.06 20.55
N TRP A 256 2.30 11.46 21.48
CA TRP A 256 0.89 11.77 21.68
C TRP A 256 0.66 13.27 21.94
N ASN A 257 1.44 13.84 22.86
CA ASN A 257 1.38 15.26 23.18
C ASN A 257 1.77 16.14 21.98
N SER A 258 2.75 15.72 21.16
CA SER A 258 3.28 16.51 20.03
C SER A 258 2.26 16.81 18.92
N GLY A 259 1.13 16.12 18.90
CA GLY A 259 0.00 16.57 18.09
C GLY A 259 -1.34 16.03 18.56
N ASN A 260 -1.55 16.05 19.88
CA ASN A 260 -2.87 16.24 20.44
C ASN A 260 -3.47 17.51 19.77
N PRO A 261 -4.63 17.40 19.09
CA PRO A 261 -5.28 18.53 18.43
C PRO A 261 -5.59 19.69 19.37
N GLU A 262 -5.79 19.44 20.67
CA GLU A 262 -5.99 20.51 21.66
C GLU A 262 -4.73 21.36 21.86
N MET A 263 -3.55 20.82 21.51
CA MET A 263 -2.25 21.51 21.62
C MET A 263 -1.76 22.12 20.30
N ARG A 264 -2.42 21.84 19.17
CA ARG A 264 -2.16 22.51 17.89
C ARG A 264 -3.39 23.34 17.51
N LYS A 265 -3.23 24.65 17.32
CA LYS A 265 -4.31 25.56 16.86
C LYS A 265 -4.83 25.28 15.43
N GLY A 266 -4.71 24.05 14.91
CA GLY A 266 -5.23 23.64 13.60
C GLY A 266 -5.91 22.27 13.72
N GLU A 267 -7.17 22.19 13.26
CA GLU A 267 -8.10 21.08 13.50
C GLU A 267 -7.76 19.75 12.77
N ASP A 268 -6.67 19.69 11.99
CA ASP A 268 -6.54 18.69 10.92
C ASP A 268 -5.48 17.59 11.13
N SER A 269 -4.94 17.41 12.34
CA SER A 269 -3.82 16.47 12.54
C SER A 269 -4.16 14.99 12.75
N ASN A 270 -4.50 14.28 11.67
CA ASN A 270 -4.83 12.84 11.69
C ASN A 270 -3.63 11.88 11.69
N LEU A 271 -2.38 12.36 11.72
CA LEU A 271 -1.18 11.48 11.66
C LEU A 271 -0.99 10.67 12.96
N ILE A 272 -1.42 11.22 14.09
CA ILE A 272 -1.14 10.70 15.43
C ILE A 272 -2.10 9.60 15.88
N PRO A 273 -3.41 9.65 15.58
CA PRO A 273 -4.31 8.52 15.85
C PRO A 273 -3.82 7.21 15.23
N TYR A 274 -3.14 7.23 14.08
CA TYR A 274 -2.66 6.01 13.42
C TYR A 274 -1.33 5.49 13.95
N GLY A 275 -0.38 6.39 14.20
CA GLY A 275 0.82 6.04 14.96
C GLY A 275 0.46 5.46 16.33
N GLY A 276 -0.56 6.04 16.98
CA GLY A 276 -1.12 5.55 18.24
C GLY A 276 -1.88 4.24 18.11
N ALA A 277 -2.65 4.03 17.04
CA ALA A 277 -3.29 2.73 16.79
C ALA A 277 -2.25 1.62 16.66
N ALA A 278 -1.16 1.88 15.92
CA ALA A 278 -0.05 0.94 15.83
C ALA A 278 0.55 0.65 17.21
N TYR A 279 0.77 1.68 18.03
CA TYR A 279 1.26 1.58 19.41
C TYR A 279 0.35 0.73 20.35
N ILE A 280 -0.95 0.66 20.06
CA ILE A 280 -1.89 -0.25 20.73
C ILE A 280 -1.78 -1.65 20.13
N THR A 281 -1.80 -1.80 18.80
CA THR A 281 -1.78 -3.11 18.15
C THR A 281 -0.51 -3.91 18.42
N THR A 282 0.62 -3.23 18.62
CA THR A 282 1.91 -3.86 18.95
C THR A 282 2.14 -3.99 20.45
N ALA A 283 1.21 -3.54 21.30
CA ALA A 283 1.35 -3.66 22.75
C ALA A 283 1.67 -5.12 23.15
N PRO A 284 2.64 -5.34 24.05
CA PRO A 284 2.96 -6.68 24.54
C PRO A 284 1.76 -7.40 25.17
N ASP A 285 0.85 -6.62 25.77
CA ASP A 285 -0.44 -7.06 26.29
C ASP A 285 -1.56 -6.07 25.90
N PRO A 286 -2.31 -6.31 24.83
CA PRO A 286 -3.41 -5.43 24.45
C PRO A 286 -4.54 -5.37 25.49
N GLY A 287 -4.62 -6.34 26.41
CA GLY A 287 -5.57 -6.33 27.53
C GLY A 287 -5.14 -5.44 28.70
N GLN A 288 -3.86 -5.07 28.77
CA GLN A 288 -3.29 -4.24 29.84
C GLN A 288 -2.61 -3.00 29.25
N LEU A 289 -3.43 -2.09 28.74
CA LEU A 289 -2.94 -0.83 28.17
C LEU A 289 -2.36 0.09 29.25
N ASN A 290 -1.26 0.76 28.92
CA ASN A 290 -0.76 1.88 29.72
C ASN A 290 -1.65 3.13 29.57
N GLU A 291 -1.38 4.17 30.35
CA GLU A 291 -2.21 5.37 30.38
C GLU A 291 -2.24 6.09 29.02
N THR A 292 -1.11 6.20 28.32
CA THR A 292 -1.07 6.82 27.00
C THR A 292 -1.89 6.02 25.97
N GLN A 293 -1.79 4.69 25.98
CA GLN A 293 -2.55 3.80 25.12
C GLN A 293 -4.06 3.89 25.36
N LYS A 294 -4.49 4.02 26.62
CA LYS A 294 -5.90 4.25 26.95
C LYS A 294 -6.42 5.56 26.37
N GLN A 295 -5.67 6.65 26.52
CA GLN A 295 -6.04 7.96 25.95
C GLN A 295 -6.13 7.92 24.42
N ILE A 296 -5.18 7.24 23.77
CA ILE A 296 -5.23 7.02 22.32
C ILE A 296 -6.48 6.21 21.94
N LEU A 297 -6.78 5.12 22.65
CA LEU A 297 -7.94 4.28 22.39
C LEU A 297 -9.25 5.06 22.53
N ASP A 298 -9.37 5.85 23.60
CA ASP A 298 -10.53 6.71 23.83
C ASP A 298 -10.72 7.68 22.67
N ARG A 299 -9.64 8.32 22.20
CA ARG A 299 -9.70 9.20 21.03
C ARG A 299 -10.10 8.46 19.75
N LEU A 300 -9.53 7.29 19.48
CA LEU A 300 -9.91 6.45 18.34
C LEU A 300 -11.41 6.11 18.38
N SER A 301 -11.95 5.83 19.57
CA SER A 301 -13.38 5.54 19.74
C SER A 301 -14.27 6.75 19.42
N GLN A 302 -13.82 7.97 19.71
CA GLN A 302 -14.52 9.23 19.38
C GLN A 302 -14.49 9.56 17.89
N MET A 303 -13.53 9.02 17.13
CA MET A 303 -13.44 9.21 15.68
C MET A 303 -14.43 8.33 14.90
N LYS A 304 -15.15 7.43 15.58
CA LYS A 304 -16.12 6.51 14.96
C LYS A 304 -17.16 7.28 14.13
N GLY A 305 -17.26 6.92 12.85
CA GLY A 305 -18.24 7.49 11.91
C GLY A 305 -17.81 8.80 11.22
N LYS A 306 -16.61 9.32 11.50
CA LYS A 306 -16.05 10.45 10.75
C LYS A 306 -15.17 9.92 9.60
N PRO A 307 -15.29 10.45 8.38
CA PRO A 307 -14.35 10.13 7.31
C PRO A 307 -12.95 10.50 7.78
N VAL A 308 -11.99 9.60 7.58
CA VAL A 308 -10.60 9.79 7.97
C VAL A 308 -9.99 10.83 7.02
N PRO A 309 -9.70 12.07 7.44
CA PRO A 309 -9.11 13.04 6.54
C PRO A 309 -7.64 12.68 6.32
N TYR A 310 -7.25 12.50 5.06
CA TYR A 310 -5.85 12.58 4.69
C TYR A 310 -5.42 14.05 4.72
N PHE A 311 -4.25 14.32 5.29
CA PHE A 311 -3.60 15.62 5.15
C PHE A 311 -3.29 15.86 3.68
N PHE A 312 -3.94 16.83 3.06
CA PHE A 312 -3.36 17.92 2.27
C PHE A 312 -4.55 18.75 1.77
N ASP A 313 -5.03 19.70 2.59
CA ASP A 313 -5.68 20.90 2.03
C ASP A 313 -4.56 21.81 1.49
N SER A 314 -3.83 21.32 0.48
CA SER A 314 -3.02 22.21 -0.33
C SER A 314 -4.02 22.95 -1.21
N LYS A 315 -4.09 24.27 -1.04
CA LYS A 315 -4.83 25.17 -1.93
C LYS A 315 -4.51 24.97 -3.42
N ASP A 316 -3.44 24.23 -3.75
CA ASP A 316 -3.23 23.59 -5.04
C ASP A 316 -4.19 22.41 -5.26
N LYS A 317 -5.42 22.75 -5.69
CA LYS A 317 -6.28 21.82 -6.43
C LYS A 317 -5.62 21.49 -7.77
N SER A 318 -4.65 20.57 -7.80
CA SER A 318 -4.22 19.97 -9.08
C SER A 318 -5.21 18.88 -9.49
N GLN A 319 -5.66 18.96 -10.74
CA GLN A 319 -6.70 18.13 -11.37
C GLN A 319 -6.28 16.65 -11.59
N GLU A 320 -5.24 16.17 -10.90
CA GLU A 320 -4.67 14.82 -11.06
C GLU A 320 -5.15 13.82 -9.99
N LYS A 321 -6.05 14.23 -9.10
CA LYS A 321 -6.62 13.33 -8.09
C LYS A 321 -7.79 12.53 -8.68
N GLY A 322 -7.51 11.33 -9.16
CA GLY A 322 -8.56 10.34 -9.40
C GLY A 322 -9.25 9.93 -8.08
N PRO A 323 -10.57 9.67 -8.08
CA PRO A 323 -11.36 9.40 -6.87
C PRO A 323 -10.91 8.15 -6.08
N LEU A 324 -10.12 7.26 -6.70
CA LEU A 324 -9.63 6.02 -6.11
C LEU A 324 -8.20 6.10 -5.53
N LEU A 325 -7.56 7.27 -5.53
CA LEU A 325 -6.21 7.43 -4.95
C LEU A 325 -6.17 7.78 -3.47
N ASP A 326 -7.22 8.41 -2.94
CA ASP A 326 -7.33 8.75 -1.52
C ASP A 326 -7.65 7.57 -0.56
N PRO A 327 -8.31 6.45 -0.95
CA PRO A 327 -8.65 5.39 -0.01
C PRO A 327 -7.53 4.37 0.31
N ALA A 328 -6.47 4.24 -0.51
CA ALA A 328 -5.49 3.16 -0.32
C ALA A 328 -4.50 3.39 0.87
N PRO A 329 -3.84 4.55 1.03
CA PRO A 329 -3.02 4.81 2.21
C PRO A 329 -3.86 4.89 3.50
N THR A 330 -5.15 5.22 3.37
CA THR A 330 -6.10 5.26 4.48
C THR A 330 -6.59 3.86 4.85
N SER A 331 -6.66 2.90 3.92
CA SER A 331 -7.10 1.54 4.23
C SER A 331 -6.15 0.81 5.20
N GLY A 332 -4.82 0.92 5.04
CA GLY A 332 -3.86 0.25 5.95
C GLY A 332 -3.89 0.78 7.37
N ARG A 333 -3.99 2.11 7.46
CA ARG A 333 -4.22 2.84 8.70
C ARG A 333 -5.56 2.45 9.35
N THR A 334 -6.61 2.29 8.54
CA THR A 334 -7.94 1.87 8.99
C THR A 334 -7.93 0.44 9.54
N VAL A 335 -7.22 -0.50 8.88
CA VAL A 335 -7.03 -1.87 9.40
C VAL A 335 -6.33 -1.84 10.76
N THR A 336 -5.26 -1.05 10.88
CA THR A 336 -4.53 -0.93 12.15
C THR A 336 -5.40 -0.34 13.27
N ALA A 337 -6.18 0.72 12.99
CA ALA A 337 -7.11 1.30 13.95
C ALA A 337 -8.27 0.37 14.32
N ALA A 338 -8.83 -0.35 13.35
CA ALA A 338 -9.86 -1.35 13.58
C ALA A 338 -9.32 -2.52 14.40
N LEU A 339 -8.07 -2.93 14.17
CA LEU A 339 -7.41 -3.99 14.93
C LEU A 339 -7.17 -3.56 16.37
N ALA A 340 -6.71 -2.32 16.61
CA ALA A 340 -6.56 -1.77 17.96
C ALA A 340 -7.90 -1.79 18.71
N SER A 341 -8.97 -1.35 18.04
CA SER A 341 -10.33 -1.36 18.60
C SER A 341 -10.83 -2.77 18.90
N TYR A 342 -10.56 -3.73 18.00
CA TYR A 342 -10.92 -5.13 18.18
C TYR A 342 -10.19 -5.77 19.36
N LEU A 343 -8.88 -5.57 19.48
CA LEU A 343 -8.06 -6.15 20.54
C LEU A 343 -8.45 -5.68 21.94
N THR A 344 -9.05 -4.49 22.03
CA THR A 344 -9.38 -3.81 23.29
C THR A 344 -10.89 -3.75 23.56
N ALA A 345 -11.70 -4.28 22.63
CA ALA A 345 -13.15 -4.29 22.76
C ALA A 345 -13.58 -5.14 23.97
N PRO A 346 -14.47 -4.63 24.84
CA PRO A 346 -15.14 -5.45 25.85
C PRO A 346 -15.91 -6.60 25.20
N GLU A 347 -16.09 -7.71 25.93
CA GLU A 347 -16.70 -8.94 25.40
C GLU A 347 -18.05 -8.69 24.69
N GLY A 348 -18.93 -7.89 25.29
CA GLY A 348 -20.24 -7.54 24.71
C GLY A 348 -20.19 -6.65 23.46
N LYS A 349 -19.03 -6.04 23.15
CA LYS A 349 -18.79 -5.23 21.94
C LYS A 349 -17.87 -5.92 20.93
N LYS A 350 -17.41 -7.15 21.24
CA LYS A 350 -16.52 -7.92 20.39
C LYS A 350 -17.11 -8.19 19.00
N PRO A 351 -18.38 -8.61 18.85
CA PRO A 351 -18.96 -8.87 17.52
C PRO A 351 -18.90 -7.63 16.62
N ASP A 352 -19.39 -6.48 17.09
CA ASP A 352 -19.37 -5.22 16.35
C ASP A 352 -17.95 -4.80 15.92
N SER A 353 -16.96 -5.02 16.80
CA SER A 353 -15.56 -4.69 16.50
C SER A 353 -14.95 -5.64 15.47
N ALA A 354 -15.32 -6.92 15.51
CA ALA A 354 -14.88 -7.95 14.57
C ALA A 354 -15.42 -7.64 13.16
N GLU A 355 -16.70 -7.27 13.05
CA GLU A 355 -17.32 -6.87 11.78
C GLU A 355 -16.63 -5.66 11.13
N ARG A 356 -16.30 -4.65 11.93
CA ARG A 356 -15.56 -3.48 11.43
C ARG A 356 -14.15 -3.84 10.99
N LEU A 357 -13.46 -4.71 11.74
CA LEU A 357 -12.14 -5.18 11.37
C LEU A 357 -12.18 -5.99 10.08
N LEU A 358 -13.17 -6.87 9.90
CA LEU A 358 -13.36 -7.63 8.67
C LEU A 358 -13.63 -6.71 7.48
N THR A 359 -14.48 -5.69 7.67
CA THR A 359 -14.75 -4.68 6.64
C THR A 359 -13.47 -3.93 6.26
N ALA A 360 -12.70 -3.46 7.24
CA ALA A 360 -11.44 -2.78 7.00
C ALA A 360 -10.42 -3.69 6.27
N ALA A 361 -10.35 -4.96 6.67
CA ALA A 361 -9.47 -5.95 6.06
C ALA A 361 -9.86 -6.21 4.59
N ARG A 362 -11.16 -6.32 4.29
CA ARG A 362 -11.69 -6.44 2.93
C ARG A 362 -11.27 -5.24 2.08
N THR A 363 -11.53 -4.02 2.56
CA THR A 363 -11.13 -2.80 1.87
C THR A 363 -9.62 -2.75 1.62
N PHE A 364 -8.78 -3.10 2.60
CA PHE A 364 -7.34 -3.12 2.38
C PHE A 364 -6.93 -4.14 1.31
N SER A 365 -7.50 -5.34 1.36
CA SER A 365 -7.28 -6.37 0.33
C SER A 365 -7.74 -5.91 -1.05
N ASP A 366 -8.89 -5.25 -1.18
CA ASP A 366 -9.38 -4.73 -2.47
C ASP A 366 -8.44 -3.66 -3.05
N HIS A 367 -7.81 -2.88 -2.18
CA HIS A 367 -6.83 -1.85 -2.54
C HIS A 367 -5.38 -2.37 -2.61
N PHE A 368 -5.13 -3.68 -2.54
CA PHE A 368 -3.77 -4.27 -2.52
C PHE A 368 -2.84 -3.74 -3.62
N SER A 369 -3.33 -3.69 -4.86
CA SER A 369 -2.53 -3.19 -5.99
C SER A 369 -2.15 -1.72 -5.83
N GLN A 370 -3.00 -0.90 -5.22
CA GLN A 370 -2.70 0.51 -4.99
C GLN A 370 -1.69 0.72 -3.85
N THR A 371 -1.64 -0.21 -2.88
CA THR A 371 -0.73 -0.15 -1.73
C THR A 371 0.64 -0.79 -2.01
N HIS A 372 0.71 -1.76 -2.94
CA HIS A 372 1.93 -2.55 -3.19
C HIS A 372 2.52 -2.37 -4.60
N GLU A 373 1.71 -2.05 -5.61
CA GLU A 373 2.16 -1.80 -6.99
C GLU A 373 2.40 -0.30 -7.24
N ILE A 374 2.93 0.42 -6.23
CA ILE A 374 3.27 1.85 -6.40
C ILE A 374 4.37 1.96 -7.46
N PRO A 375 4.26 2.91 -8.40
CA PRO A 375 5.03 2.85 -9.62
C PRO A 375 6.52 3.14 -9.44
N ILE A 376 7.34 2.34 -10.11
CA ILE A 376 8.79 2.52 -10.23
C ILE A 376 9.16 3.89 -10.82
N SER A 377 8.27 4.59 -11.54
CA SER A 377 8.55 5.89 -12.17
C SER A 377 7.64 7.02 -11.69
N SER A 378 7.01 6.87 -10.52
CA SER A 378 6.18 7.94 -9.95
C SER A 378 7.01 9.21 -9.73
N GLU A 379 6.58 10.34 -10.30
CA GLU A 379 7.15 11.68 -10.05
C GLU A 379 6.38 12.44 -8.95
N ARG A 380 5.63 11.75 -8.07
CA ARG A 380 4.75 12.41 -7.09
C ARG A 380 5.54 13.36 -6.20
N THR A 381 4.85 14.33 -5.62
CA THR A 381 5.41 15.29 -4.66
C THR A 381 5.99 14.62 -3.40
N HIS A 382 5.54 13.41 -3.08
CA HIS A 382 6.16 12.56 -2.05
C HIS A 382 7.56 12.07 -2.49
N ASP A 383 7.76 11.92 -3.80
CA ASP A 383 9.00 11.54 -4.47
C ASP A 383 9.95 12.74 -4.68
N ARG A 384 9.59 13.96 -4.23
CA ARG A 384 10.42 15.17 -4.34
C ARG A 384 10.89 15.72 -3.00
N THR A 385 10.34 15.25 -1.89
CA THR A 385 10.79 15.64 -0.55
C THR A 385 11.54 14.48 0.10
N PRO A 386 12.81 14.66 0.53
CA PRO A 386 13.62 13.61 1.14
C PRO A 386 12.98 12.90 2.36
N GLY A 387 11.95 13.48 2.98
CA GLY A 387 11.20 12.86 4.08
C GLY A 387 9.91 12.13 3.67
N ALA A 388 9.36 12.35 2.46
CA ALA A 388 8.15 11.66 2.00
C ALA A 388 8.47 10.42 1.16
N GLN A 389 9.65 10.38 0.49
CA GLN A 389 10.23 9.18 -0.12
C GLN A 389 10.45 8.09 0.94
N GLN A 390 10.96 8.46 2.12
CA GLN A 390 11.24 7.55 3.23
C GLN A 390 9.99 6.84 3.81
N MET A 391 8.77 7.28 3.45
CA MET A 391 7.53 6.82 4.10
C MET A 391 6.52 6.21 3.14
N ALA A 392 6.61 6.45 1.81
CA ALA A 392 5.64 5.95 0.84
C ALA A 392 5.54 4.41 0.84
N ALA A 393 6.69 3.74 0.94
CA ALA A 393 6.75 2.28 0.97
C ALA A 393 6.37 1.67 2.33
N TYR A 394 6.35 2.47 3.41
CA TYR A 394 5.85 2.06 4.73
C TYR A 394 4.31 2.09 4.85
N TYR A 395 3.57 2.67 3.91
CA TYR A 395 2.11 2.72 4.03
C TYR A 395 1.40 1.44 3.58
N GLY A 396 2.01 0.63 2.71
CA GLY A 396 1.52 -0.73 2.38
C GLY A 396 2.14 -1.75 3.32
N PHE A 397 3.40 -2.10 3.06
CA PHE A 397 4.13 -3.21 3.70
C PHE A 397 4.16 -3.16 5.23
N ALA A 398 4.21 -1.99 5.87
CA ALA A 398 4.22 -1.93 7.33
C ALA A 398 2.85 -2.24 7.96
N ASN A 399 1.76 -2.14 7.19
CA ASN A 399 0.42 -2.53 7.62
C ASN A 399 0.12 -4.00 7.33
N ASP A 400 0.86 -4.66 6.45
CA ASP A 400 0.67 -6.07 6.10
C ASP A 400 0.71 -7.02 7.32
N PRO A 401 1.66 -6.89 8.27
CA PRO A 401 1.65 -7.73 9.47
C PRO A 401 0.41 -7.54 10.34
N ASN A 402 -0.18 -6.33 10.32
CA ASN A 402 -1.43 -6.02 11.03
C ASN A 402 -2.63 -6.62 10.31
N LEU A 403 -2.68 -6.54 8.98
CA LEU A 403 -3.72 -7.23 8.20
C LEU A 403 -3.66 -8.75 8.42
N ALA A 404 -2.47 -9.37 8.30
CA ALA A 404 -2.31 -10.79 8.52
C ALA A 404 -2.74 -11.21 9.93
N ARG A 405 -2.40 -10.41 10.94
CA ARG A 405 -2.88 -10.62 12.31
C ARG A 405 -4.40 -10.48 12.43
N ALA A 406 -4.99 -9.45 11.81
CA ALA A 406 -6.43 -9.23 11.80
C ALA A 406 -7.18 -10.42 11.20
N LEU A 407 -6.81 -10.82 9.99
CA LEU A 407 -7.38 -11.98 9.30
C LEU A 407 -7.20 -13.26 10.13
N THR A 408 -6.08 -13.39 10.83
CA THR A 408 -5.82 -14.54 11.71
C THR A 408 -6.73 -14.60 12.92
N LEU A 409 -6.99 -13.46 13.55
CA LEU A 409 -7.88 -13.39 14.70
C LEU A 409 -9.33 -13.61 14.27
N LEU A 410 -9.75 -12.97 13.17
CA LEU A 410 -11.12 -13.06 12.66
C LEU A 410 -11.48 -14.46 12.20
N SER A 411 -10.56 -15.21 11.57
CA SER A 411 -10.83 -16.57 11.11
C SER A 411 -11.11 -17.58 12.23
N HIS A 412 -10.79 -17.23 13.49
CA HIS A 412 -11.00 -18.06 14.67
C HIS A 412 -11.96 -17.41 15.68
N ASP A 413 -12.53 -16.25 15.39
CA ASP A 413 -13.38 -15.52 16.32
C ASP A 413 -14.74 -16.21 16.48
N PRO A 414 -15.10 -16.74 17.67
CA PRO A 414 -16.38 -17.41 17.88
C PRO A 414 -17.58 -16.46 17.79
N SER A 415 -17.38 -15.15 17.95
CA SER A 415 -18.43 -14.13 17.86
C SER A 415 -18.90 -13.85 16.43
N LEU A 416 -18.12 -14.27 15.43
CA LEU A 416 -18.49 -14.20 14.01
C LEU A 416 -19.27 -15.44 13.57
N SER A 417 -20.05 -15.32 12.49
CA SER A 417 -20.67 -16.47 11.84
C SER A 417 -19.64 -17.36 11.15
N ALA A 418 -20.00 -18.60 10.83
CA ALA A 418 -19.11 -19.52 10.11
C ALA A 418 -18.72 -18.97 8.72
N GLU A 419 -19.65 -18.31 8.04
CA GLU A 419 -19.45 -17.67 6.74
C GLU A 419 -18.41 -16.55 6.83
N LYS A 420 -18.48 -15.71 7.87
CA LYS A 420 -17.53 -14.59 8.06
C LYS A 420 -16.14 -15.06 8.49
N ARG A 421 -16.06 -16.11 9.32
CA ARG A 421 -14.78 -16.76 9.62
C ARG A 421 -14.15 -17.33 8.34
N LYS A 422 -14.95 -17.99 7.50
CA LYS A 422 -14.50 -18.50 6.20
C LYS A 422 -14.05 -17.36 5.27
N GLU A 423 -14.78 -16.26 5.22
CA GLU A 423 -14.38 -15.08 4.45
C GLU A 423 -13.00 -14.55 4.90
N ALA A 424 -12.75 -14.46 6.21
CA ALA A 424 -11.45 -14.05 6.72
C ALA A 424 -10.32 -15.02 6.34
N GLN A 425 -10.60 -16.33 6.30
CA GLN A 425 -9.64 -17.35 5.81
C GLN A 425 -9.37 -17.17 4.32
N ASP A 426 -10.42 -16.99 3.51
CA ASP A 426 -10.29 -16.79 2.08
C ASP A 426 -9.47 -15.51 1.79
N LEU A 427 -9.75 -14.40 2.49
CA LEU A 427 -8.96 -13.17 2.40
C LEU A 427 -7.49 -13.38 2.79
N ALA A 428 -7.21 -14.20 3.81
CA ALA A 428 -5.84 -14.54 4.23
C ALA A 428 -5.08 -15.29 3.13
N THR A 429 -5.71 -16.30 2.52
CA THR A 429 -5.14 -17.05 1.40
C THR A 429 -4.92 -16.16 0.19
N GLN A 430 -5.90 -15.31 -0.16
CA GLN A 430 -5.77 -14.37 -1.27
C GLN A 430 -4.60 -13.41 -1.05
N PHE A 431 -4.47 -12.85 0.15
CA PHE A 431 -3.39 -11.94 0.49
C PHE A 431 -2.01 -12.62 0.44
N GLN A 432 -1.91 -13.87 0.94
CA GLN A 432 -0.70 -14.68 0.84
C GLN A 432 -0.28 -14.88 -0.63
N THR A 433 -1.20 -15.31 -1.49
CA THR A 433 -0.94 -15.52 -2.92
C THR A 433 -0.46 -14.24 -3.58
N ARG A 434 -1.13 -13.11 -3.29
CA ARG A 434 -0.74 -11.80 -3.85
C ARG A 434 0.66 -11.39 -3.43
N LEU A 435 1.02 -11.53 -2.15
CA LEU A 435 2.38 -11.23 -1.69
C LEU A 435 3.44 -12.10 -2.37
N LEU A 436 3.17 -13.41 -2.53
CA LEU A 436 4.09 -14.32 -3.23
C LEU A 436 4.21 -14.00 -4.73
N SER A 437 3.19 -13.38 -5.33
CA SER A 437 3.22 -12.94 -6.72
C SER A 437 4.14 -11.72 -6.96
N LEU A 438 4.41 -10.92 -5.91
CA LEU A 438 5.28 -9.74 -5.97
C LEU A 438 6.77 -10.07 -5.92
N THR A 439 7.13 -11.32 -5.64
CA THR A 439 8.53 -11.71 -5.53
C THR A 439 9.09 -12.19 -6.88
N GLU A 440 10.33 -12.64 -6.91
CA GLU A 440 10.95 -13.46 -7.96
C GLU A 440 11.05 -14.92 -7.49
N SER A 441 11.36 -15.85 -8.41
CA SER A 441 11.45 -17.30 -8.09
C SER A 441 12.49 -17.61 -7.03
N ASP A 442 13.51 -16.77 -6.88
CA ASP A 442 14.52 -16.84 -5.82
C ASP A 442 14.11 -16.14 -4.52
N GLY A 443 12.84 -15.77 -4.38
CA GLY A 443 12.25 -15.15 -3.19
C GLY A 443 12.50 -13.66 -3.03
N ARG A 444 13.29 -13.02 -3.91
CA ARG A 444 13.53 -11.57 -3.84
C ARG A 444 12.26 -10.80 -4.15
N ILE A 445 11.94 -9.78 -3.38
CA ILE A 445 10.96 -8.79 -3.81
C ILE A 445 11.53 -8.04 -5.02
N ARG A 446 10.70 -7.84 -6.06
CA ARG A 446 11.07 -7.06 -7.23
C ARG A 446 11.56 -5.68 -6.80
N GLN A 447 12.82 -5.37 -7.12
CA GLN A 447 13.43 -4.10 -6.77
C GLN A 447 12.79 -2.99 -7.59
N ARG A 448 12.43 -1.88 -6.94
CA ARG A 448 12.09 -0.64 -7.65
C ARG A 448 13.39 -0.01 -8.15
N GLN A 449 13.45 0.42 -9.41
CA GLN A 449 14.66 1.03 -9.99
C GLN A 449 15.05 2.35 -9.33
N VAL A 450 14.08 3.09 -8.78
CA VAL A 450 14.36 4.20 -7.85
C VAL A 450 14.18 3.70 -6.43
N GLU A 451 15.30 3.54 -5.73
CA GLU A 451 15.50 4.23 -4.45
C GLU A 451 16.96 4.06 -4.03
N SER A 452 17.57 5.19 -3.68
CA SER A 452 18.97 5.36 -3.32
C SER A 452 19.34 4.76 -1.95
N TYR A 453 18.60 3.75 -1.48
CA TYR A 453 18.66 3.20 -0.12
C TYR A 453 18.53 1.66 -0.10
N PRO A 454 19.64 0.92 -0.28
CA PRO A 454 19.65 -0.56 -0.25
C PRO A 454 18.94 -1.21 0.95
N ASN A 455 18.81 -0.49 2.07
CA ASN A 455 18.14 -0.98 3.28
C ASN A 455 16.61 -1.05 3.14
N GLU A 456 15.99 -0.26 2.27
CA GLU A 456 14.52 -0.24 2.12
C GLU A 456 14.02 -1.55 1.50
N ASN A 457 14.72 -2.07 0.50
CA ASN A 457 14.43 -3.40 -0.07
C ASN A 457 14.57 -4.52 0.96
N GLN A 458 15.58 -4.46 1.84
CA GLN A 458 15.73 -5.41 2.94
C GLN A 458 14.55 -5.32 3.91
N VAL A 459 14.07 -4.10 4.22
CA VAL A 459 12.89 -3.89 5.06
C VAL A 459 11.61 -4.42 4.42
N HIS A 460 11.40 -4.22 3.11
CA HIS A 460 10.28 -4.85 2.40
C HIS A 460 10.33 -6.36 2.47
N GLN A 461 11.53 -6.93 2.29
CA GLN A 461 11.76 -8.36 2.41
C GLN A 461 11.36 -8.86 3.80
N LEU A 462 11.74 -8.12 4.86
CA LEU A 462 11.35 -8.43 6.22
C LEU A 462 9.85 -8.33 6.46
N PHE A 463 9.18 -7.26 6.03
CA PHE A 463 7.73 -7.11 6.19
C PHE A 463 6.96 -8.21 5.47
N THR A 464 7.38 -8.55 4.25
CA THR A 464 6.77 -9.64 3.48
C THR A 464 6.97 -10.97 4.19
N GLY A 465 8.21 -11.28 4.62
CA GLY A 465 8.51 -12.49 5.40
C GLY A 465 7.71 -12.58 6.70
N LEU A 466 7.66 -11.50 7.49
CA LEU A 466 6.87 -11.41 8.73
C LEU A 466 5.39 -11.70 8.48
N THR A 467 4.84 -11.11 7.43
CA THR A 467 3.44 -11.27 7.05
C THR A 467 3.15 -12.72 6.67
N LEU A 468 3.99 -13.31 5.82
CA LEU A 468 3.85 -14.71 5.40
C LEU A 468 4.01 -15.69 6.57
N LEU A 469 4.91 -15.44 7.52
CA LEU A 469 5.01 -16.24 8.75
C LEU A 469 3.72 -16.19 9.57
N ARG A 470 3.08 -15.01 9.68
CA ARG A 470 1.81 -14.85 10.41
C ARG A 470 0.68 -15.62 9.73
N LEU A 471 0.57 -15.52 8.40
CA LEU A 471 -0.44 -16.24 7.62
C LEU A 471 -0.23 -17.76 7.65
N ASN A 472 1.03 -18.22 7.51
CA ASN A 472 1.33 -19.66 7.41
C ASN A 472 1.17 -20.42 8.74
N ARG A 473 1.27 -19.75 9.90
CA ARG A 473 1.02 -20.40 11.20
C ARG A 473 -0.40 -20.98 11.34
N GLN A 474 -1.34 -20.61 10.46
CA GLN A 474 -2.68 -21.19 10.40
C GLN A 474 -2.74 -22.58 9.74
N THR A 475 -1.89 -22.86 8.75
CA THR A 475 -1.93 -24.13 8.00
C THR A 475 -1.23 -25.26 8.76
N ALA A 476 -0.28 -24.92 9.64
CA ALA A 476 0.38 -25.87 10.51
C ALA A 476 -0.56 -26.27 11.67
N SER A 477 -1.08 -27.50 11.60
CA SER A 477 -1.81 -28.13 12.71
C SER A 477 -0.99 -28.03 14.02
N PRO A 478 -1.64 -28.02 15.21
CA PRO A 478 -0.93 -28.05 16.49
C PRO A 478 0.13 -29.17 16.58
N GLN A 479 -0.11 -30.32 15.92
CA GLN A 479 0.86 -31.42 15.80
C GLN A 479 2.05 -31.09 14.89
N ALA A 480 1.85 -30.38 13.78
CA ALA A 480 2.96 -29.91 12.95
C ALA A 480 3.86 -28.94 13.73
N ARG A 481 3.29 -28.11 14.62
CA ARG A 481 4.05 -27.21 15.50
C ARG A 481 4.86 -27.95 16.57
N LEU A 482 4.33 -29.04 17.12
CA LEU A 482 5.05 -29.89 18.07
C LEU A 482 6.20 -30.65 17.38
N LEU A 483 5.99 -31.14 16.16
CA LEU A 483 7.03 -31.80 15.38
C LEU A 483 8.14 -30.85 14.91
N GLN A 484 7.81 -29.59 14.63
CA GLN A 484 8.78 -28.56 14.29
C GLN A 484 9.59 -28.07 15.50
N LYS A 485 9.08 -28.26 16.72
CA LYS A 485 9.82 -28.03 17.97
C LYS A 485 10.66 -29.24 18.42
N ALA A 486 10.33 -30.43 17.93
CA ALA A 486 11.01 -31.69 18.26
C ALA A 486 12.15 -32.03 17.27
N LYS A 487 12.21 -31.34 16.13
CA LYS A 487 13.35 -31.31 15.21
C LYS A 487 14.20 -30.08 15.51
#